data_AF-A0A519K5I9-F1
#
_entry.id   AF-A0A519K5I9-F1
#
_cell.length_a   1.000
_cell.length_b   1.000
_cell.length_c   1.000
_cell.angle_alpha   90.00
_cell.angle_beta   90.00
_cell.angle_gamma   90.00
#
_symmetry.space_group_name_H-M   'P 1'
#
loop_
_entity.id
_entity.type
_entity.pdbx_description
1 polymer ?
#
loop_
_entity_poly.entity_id
_entity_poly.type
_entity_poly.pdbx_seq_one_letter_code
_entity_poly.pdbx_strand_id
1 'polypeptide(L)'
;SVDRTLIVTLIASSALLVAFAFAMPFAAPTAVLIFLWGVASFALVPPLQVRVMAAASDAPNLASAMNIGAFNLGNALGAALGGAVIAGGLGFPAVALTGAAASASGLVLLLWLRWSDRRGRTQVQPAT
;
A
#
# COMPACT_ATOMS: atom_id res chain seq x y z
N SER A 1 10.92 2.11 13.24
CA SER A 1 9.93 1.06 13.55
C SER A 1 9.20 0.66 12.27
N VAL A 2 8.74 -0.59 12.17
CA VAL A 2 8.00 -1.11 11.01
C VAL A 2 6.76 -0.26 10.73
N ASP A 3 5.99 0.10 11.75
CA ASP A 3 4.82 0.98 11.62
C ASP A 3 5.12 2.33 10.96
N ARG A 4 6.25 2.96 11.33
CA ARG A 4 6.63 4.26 10.75
C ARG A 4 6.94 4.10 9.27
N THR A 5 7.64 3.02 8.89
CA THR A 5 7.88 2.70 7.48
C THR A 5 6.58 2.51 6.72
N LEU A 6 5.64 1.71 7.25
CA LEU A 6 4.35 1.47 6.61
C LEU A 6 3.54 2.76 6.42
N ILE A 7 3.45 3.60 7.45
CA ILE A 7 2.74 4.89 7.37
C ILE A 7 3.37 5.80 6.32
N VAL A 8 4.69 5.99 6.36
CA VAL A 8 5.40 6.86 5.40
C VAL A 8 5.22 6.35 3.98
N THR A 9 5.34 5.04 3.76
CA THR A 9 5.16 4.43 2.44
C THR A 9 3.73 4.62 1.93
N LEU A 10 2.69 4.38 2.74
CA LEU A 10 1.30 4.53 2.30
C LEU A 10 0.94 5.99 1.97
N ILE A 11 1.47 6.95 2.75
CA ILE A 11 1.33 8.39 2.46
C ILE A 11 2.05 8.74 1.16
N ALA A 12 3.31 8.32 1.02
CA ALA A 12 4.13 8.62 -0.15
C ALA A 12 3.53 8.02 -1.43
N SER A 13 3.06 6.77 -1.40
CA SER A 13 2.39 6.11 -2.53
C SER A 13 1.10 6.83 -2.91
N SER A 14 0.27 7.21 -1.94
CA SER A 14 -0.96 7.97 -2.22
C SER A 14 -0.64 9.32 -2.87
N ALA A 15 0.31 10.08 -2.31
CA ALA A 15 0.72 11.37 -2.84
C ALA A 15 1.35 11.26 -4.24
N LEU A 16 2.19 10.24 -4.45
CA LEU A 16 2.81 9.96 -5.75
C LEU A 16 1.76 9.67 -6.83
N LEU A 17 0.76 8.85 -6.52
CA LEU A 17 -0.31 8.51 -7.48
C LEU A 17 -1.21 9.70 -7.79
N VAL A 18 -1.49 10.56 -6.81
CA VAL A 18 -2.19 11.84 -7.05
C VAL A 18 -1.35 12.74 -7.95
N ALA A 19 -0.07 12.94 -7.64
CA ALA A 19 0.83 13.74 -8.47
C ALA A 19 0.93 13.18 -9.90
N PHE A 20 1.01 11.86 -10.04
CA PHE A 20 1.04 11.17 -11.32
C PHE A 20 -0.21 11.43 -12.16
N ALA A 21 -1.40 11.40 -11.55
CA ALA A 21 -2.66 11.72 -12.23
C ALA A 21 -2.64 13.11 -12.87
N PHE A 22 -2.09 14.12 -12.17
CA PHE A 22 -1.95 15.48 -12.69
C PHE A 22 -0.78 15.67 -13.67
N ALA A 23 0.24 14.82 -13.59
CA ALA A 23 1.41 14.90 -14.45
C ALA A 23 1.20 14.26 -15.83
N MET A 24 0.22 13.35 -15.98
CA MET A 24 -0.06 12.62 -17.24
C MET A 24 -0.15 13.48 -18.51
N PRO A 25 -0.64 14.74 -18.50
CA PRO A 25 -0.62 15.59 -19.69
C PRO A 25 0.79 15.98 -20.17
N PHE A 26 1.81 15.86 -19.31
CA PHE A 26 3.18 16.27 -19.57
C PHE A 26 4.11 15.06 -19.70
N ALA A 27 4.59 14.78 -20.92
CA ALA A 27 5.36 13.58 -21.23
C ALA A 27 6.68 13.46 -20.43
N ALA A 28 7.47 14.55 -20.34
CA ALA A 28 8.75 14.52 -19.64
C ALA A 28 8.62 14.30 -18.11
N PRO A 29 7.76 15.05 -17.39
CA PRO A 29 7.48 14.76 -15.98
C PRO A 29 6.93 13.35 -15.74
N THR A 30 6.03 12.88 -16.61
CA THR A 30 5.46 11.53 -16.53
C THR A 30 6.53 10.45 -16.65
N ALA A 31 7.46 10.57 -17.61
CA ALA A 31 8.55 9.62 -17.77
C ALA A 31 9.46 9.54 -16.53
N VAL A 32 9.81 10.70 -15.95
CA VAL A 32 10.59 10.76 -14.71
C VAL A 32 9.83 10.13 -13.54
N LEU A 33 8.54 10.42 -13.39
CA LEU A 33 7.72 9.85 -12.32
C LEU A 33 7.60 8.33 -12.45
N ILE A 34 7.41 7.80 -13.66
CA ILE A 34 7.38 6.34 -13.90
C ILE A 34 8.71 5.70 -13.53
N PHE A 35 9.83 6.30 -13.92
CA PHE A 35 11.16 5.81 -13.59
C PHE A 35 11.38 5.76 -12.07
N LEU A 36 11.11 6.88 -11.38
CA LEU A 36 11.25 6.97 -9.92
C LEU A 36 10.31 6.00 -9.20
N TRP A 37 9.09 5.82 -9.71
CA TRP A 37 8.14 4.86 -9.18
C TRP A 37 8.63 3.42 -9.32
N GLY A 38 9.23 3.08 -10.47
CA GLY A 38 9.87 1.78 -10.68
C GLY A 38 11.00 1.51 -9.69
N VAL A 39 11.93 2.48 -9.53
CA VAL A 39 13.03 2.40 -8.57
C VAL A 39 12.52 2.21 -7.14
N ALA A 40 11.55 3.03 -6.72
CA ALA A 40 10.96 2.94 -5.39
C ALA A 40 10.29 1.58 -5.16
N SER A 41 9.53 1.07 -6.13
CA SER A 41 8.83 -0.21 -6.01
C SER A 41 9.81 -1.38 -5.88
N PHE A 42 10.85 -1.42 -6.70
CA PHE A 42 11.88 -2.46 -6.62
C PHE A 42 12.70 -2.40 -5.34
N ALA A 43 13.01 -1.20 -4.85
CA ALA A 43 13.75 -1.04 -3.60
C ALA A 43 12.94 -1.46 -2.36
N LEU A 44 11.61 -1.27 -2.39
CA LEU A 44 10.77 -1.45 -1.21
C LEU A 44 10.14 -2.84 -1.08
N VAL A 45 9.77 -3.47 -2.20
CA VAL A 45 9.00 -4.73 -2.19
C VAL A 45 9.76 -5.90 -1.54
N PRO A 46 11.01 -6.22 -1.92
CA PRO A 46 11.71 -7.38 -1.37
C PRO A 46 11.96 -7.28 0.15
N PRO A 47 12.43 -6.13 0.71
CA PRO A 47 12.59 -5.99 2.15
C PRO A 47 11.29 -6.12 2.95
N LEU A 48 10.16 -5.61 2.41
CA LEU A 48 8.87 -5.74 3.08
C LEU A 48 8.41 -7.21 3.10
N GLN A 49 8.60 -7.93 2.00
CA GLN A 49 8.27 -9.36 1.92
C GLN A 49 9.06 -10.18 2.97
N VAL A 50 10.37 -9.93 3.11
CA VAL A 50 11.20 -10.61 4.11
C VAL A 50 10.76 -10.26 5.55
N ARG A 51 10.34 -9.02 5.80
CA ARG A 51 9.85 -8.62 7.12
C ARG A 51 8.55 -9.32 7.53
N VAL A 52 7.61 -9.50 6.61
CA VAL A 52 6.36 -10.24 6.87
C VAL A 52 6.68 -11.69 7.25
N MET A 53 7.62 -12.30 6.54
CA MET A 53 8.11 -13.64 6.82
C MET A 53 8.74 -13.77 8.21
N ALA A 54 9.58 -12.80 8.60
CA ALA A 54 10.27 -12.81 9.88
C ALA A 54 9.34 -12.55 11.09
N ALA A 55 8.19 -11.90 10.88
CA ALA A 55 7.22 -11.59 11.94
C ALA A 55 6.43 -12.82 12.43
N ALA A 56 6.48 -13.94 11.72
CA ALA A 56 5.80 -15.19 12.06
C ALA A 56 6.82 -16.32 12.29
N SER A 57 7.65 -16.18 13.32
CA SER A 57 8.74 -17.12 13.64
C SER A 57 8.25 -18.56 13.82
N ASP A 58 7.03 -18.75 14.33
CA ASP A 58 6.45 -20.06 14.62
C ASP A 58 5.77 -20.70 13.39
N ALA A 59 5.50 -19.94 12.33
CA ALA A 59 4.83 -20.43 11.12
C ALA A 59 5.23 -19.65 9.83
N PRO A 60 6.54 -19.60 9.49
CA PRO A 60 7.03 -18.78 8.38
C PRO A 60 6.46 -19.20 7.02
N ASN A 61 6.27 -20.50 6.77
CA ASN A 61 5.69 -20.98 5.51
C ASN A 61 4.23 -20.53 5.32
N LEU A 62 3.44 -20.50 6.41
CA LEU A 62 2.06 -20.02 6.38
C LEU A 62 2.02 -18.51 6.13
N ALA A 63 2.90 -17.75 6.80
CA ALA A 63 3.04 -16.31 6.57
C ALA A 63 3.46 -15.98 5.14
N SER A 64 4.33 -16.79 4.53
CA SER A 64 4.70 -16.67 3.11
C SER A 64 3.51 -16.83 2.20
N ALA A 65 2.76 -17.92 2.38
CA ALA A 65 1.60 -18.23 1.57
C ALA A 65 0.53 -17.14 1.70
N MET A 66 0.31 -16.62 2.91
CA MET A 66 -0.60 -15.49 3.15
C MET A 66 -0.12 -14.19 2.49
N ASN A 67 1.18 -13.88 2.56
CA ASN A 67 1.73 -12.69 1.91
C ASN A 67 1.63 -12.76 0.37
N ILE A 68 1.99 -13.91 -0.21
CA ILE A 68 1.85 -14.15 -1.66
C ILE A 68 0.38 -14.08 -2.08
N GLY A 69 -0.51 -14.69 -1.29
CA GLY A 69 -1.96 -14.64 -1.52
C GLY A 69 -2.50 -13.22 -1.48
N ALA A 70 -2.13 -12.43 -0.47
CA ALA A 70 -2.53 -11.04 -0.34
C ALA A 70 -2.01 -10.18 -1.49
N PHE A 71 -0.76 -10.39 -1.94
CA PHE A 71 -0.20 -9.70 -3.09
C PHE A 71 -0.97 -10.02 -4.39
N ASN A 72 -1.24 -11.31 -4.64
CA ASN A 72 -2.00 -11.72 -5.82
C ASN A 72 -3.44 -11.19 -5.79
N LEU A 73 -4.09 -11.20 -4.63
CA LEU A 73 -5.41 -10.58 -4.47
C LEU A 73 -5.36 -9.08 -4.74
N GLY A 74 -4.32 -8.38 -4.25
CA GLY A 74 -4.09 -6.97 -4.53
C GLY A 74 -3.95 -6.68 -6.03
N ASN A 75 -3.19 -7.49 -6.77
CA ASN A 75 -3.06 -7.35 -8.22
C ASN A 75 -4.38 -7.62 -8.95
N ALA A 76 -5.13 -8.65 -8.54
CA ALA A 76 -6.43 -8.96 -9.13
C ALA A 76 -7.44 -7.82 -8.90
N LEU A 77 -7.53 -7.32 -7.66
CA LEU A 77 -8.39 -6.17 -7.32
C LEU A 77 -7.95 -4.90 -8.06
N GLY A 78 -6.64 -4.63 -8.12
CA GLY A 78 -6.08 -3.49 -8.85
C GLY A 78 -6.41 -3.54 -10.34
N ALA A 79 -6.25 -4.70 -10.98
CA ALA A 79 -6.61 -4.90 -12.38
C ALA A 79 -8.11 -4.74 -12.63
N ALA A 80 -8.95 -5.31 -11.74
CA ALA A 80 -10.40 -5.19 -11.84
C ALA A 80 -10.87 -3.73 -11.68
N LEU A 81 -10.36 -3.02 -10.68
CA LEU A 81 -10.69 -1.61 -10.43
C LEU A 81 -10.19 -0.71 -11.57
N GLY A 82 -8.94 -0.89 -12.01
CA GLY A 82 -8.39 -0.14 -13.14
C GLY A 82 -9.16 -0.40 -14.43
N GLY A 83 -9.51 -1.66 -14.71
CA GLY A 83 -10.34 -2.05 -15.83
C GLY A 83 -11.74 -1.43 -15.78
N ALA A 84 -12.39 -1.43 -14.61
CA ALA A 84 -13.70 -0.81 -14.42
C ALA A 84 -13.67 0.71 -14.65
N VAL A 85 -12.62 1.39 -14.17
CA VAL A 85 -12.42 2.83 -14.37
C VAL A 85 -12.25 3.16 -15.86
N ILE A 86 -11.46 2.37 -16.58
CA ILE A 86 -11.26 2.54 -18.03
C ILE A 86 -12.56 2.25 -18.78
N ALA A 87 -13.24 1.15 -18.45
CA ALA A 87 -14.51 0.78 -19.06
C ALA A 87 -15.62 1.84 -18.84
N GLY A 88 -15.57 2.54 -17.69
CA GLY A 88 -16.46 3.65 -17.38
C GLY A 88 -16.14 4.97 -18.10
N GLY A 89 -15.08 5.03 -18.91
CA GLY A 89 -14.72 6.22 -19.68
C GLY A 89 -14.12 7.37 -18.85
N LEU A 90 -13.69 7.11 -17.62
CA LEU A 90 -13.17 8.14 -16.69
C LEU A 90 -11.74 8.62 -17.03
N GLY A 91 -11.09 7.95 -17.99
CA GLY A 91 -9.75 8.28 -18.46
C GLY A 91 -8.62 7.72 -17.59
N PHE A 92 -7.38 7.80 -18.10
CA PHE A 92 -6.19 7.26 -17.43
C PHE A 92 -5.86 7.92 -16.07
N PRO A 93 -6.03 9.25 -15.88
CA PRO A 93 -5.79 9.86 -14.57
C PRO A 93 -6.65 9.28 -13.45
N ALA A 94 -7.90 8.90 -13.76
CA ALA A 94 -8.81 8.30 -12.79
C ALA A 94 -8.31 6.93 -12.29
N VAL A 95 -7.54 6.19 -13.10
CA VAL A 95 -6.92 4.92 -12.69
C VAL A 95 -5.88 5.18 -11.59
N ALA A 96 -5.03 6.19 -11.78
CA ALA A 96 -4.04 6.59 -10.77
C ALA A 96 -4.72 7.07 -9.48
N LEU A 97 -5.81 7.85 -9.58
CA LEU A 97 -6.58 8.29 -8.41
C LEU A 97 -7.25 7.12 -7.67
N THR A 98 -7.69 6.10 -8.39
CA THR A 98 -8.24 4.87 -7.78
C THR A 98 -7.18 4.11 -6.99
N GLY A 99 -5.96 4.02 -7.53
CA GLY A 99 -4.81 3.48 -6.80
C GLY A 99 -4.46 4.32 -5.56
N ALA A 100 -4.52 5.65 -5.66
CA ALA A 100 -4.31 6.54 -4.52
C ALA A 100 -5.35 6.31 -3.42
N ALA A 101 -6.63 6.15 -3.78
CA ALA A 101 -7.71 5.84 -2.85
C ALA A 101 -7.51 4.47 -2.17
N ALA A 102 -7.05 3.46 -2.90
CA ALA A 102 -6.71 2.15 -2.34
C ALA A 102 -5.53 2.20 -1.35
N SER A 103 -4.48 2.98 -1.65
CA SER A 103 -3.38 3.21 -0.71
C SER A 103 -3.85 3.97 0.54
N ALA A 104 -4.73 4.98 0.37
CA ALA A 104 -5.28 5.75 1.47
C ALA A 104 -6.20 4.91 2.38
N SER A 105 -7.00 4.00 1.82
CA SER A 105 -7.82 3.08 2.63
C SER A 105 -6.94 2.11 3.45
N GLY A 106 -5.83 1.64 2.88
CA GLY A 106 -4.81 0.89 3.63
C GLY A 106 -4.21 1.68 4.78
N LEU A 107 -3.94 2.98 4.59
CA LEU A 107 -3.46 3.86 5.66
C LEU A 107 -4.51 4.01 6.77
N VAL A 108 -5.77 4.24 6.42
CA VAL A 108 -6.88 4.35 7.39
C VAL A 108 -7.00 3.06 8.21
N LEU A 109 -6.97 1.90 7.55
CA LEU A 109 -7.02 0.60 8.23
C LEU A 109 -5.84 0.43 9.20
N LEU A 110 -4.62 0.75 8.76
CA LEU A 110 -3.43 0.67 9.61
C LEU A 110 -3.56 1.57 10.85
N LEU A 111 -3.99 2.82 10.68
CA LEU A 111 -4.18 3.75 11.79
C LEU A 111 -5.27 3.27 12.76
N TRP A 112 -6.36 2.71 12.22
CA TRP A 112 -7.46 2.16 13.02
C TRP A 112 -7.03 0.95 13.85
N LEU A 113 -6.28 0.00 13.26
CA LEU A 113 -5.74 -1.15 13.98
C LEU A 113 -4.80 -0.70 15.11
N ARG A 114 -3.90 0.25 14.83
CA ARG A 114 -2.97 0.77 15.85
C ARG A 114 -3.68 1.50 16.98
N TRP A 115 -4.73 2.25 16.68
CA TRP A 115 -5.53 2.92 17.69
C TRP A 115 -6.26 1.91 18.58
N SER A 116 -6.79 0.84 18.00
CA SER A 116 -7.47 -0.24 18.71
C SER A 116 -6.52 -0.99 19.65
N ASP A 117 -5.31 -1.33 19.19
CA ASP A 117 -4.28 -1.99 20.01
C ASP A 117 -3.84 -1.14 21.20
N ARG A 118 -3.72 0.18 21.01
CA ARG A 118 -3.36 1.11 22.09
C ARG A 118 -4.43 1.15 23.18
N ARG A 119 -5.70 1.14 22.79
CA ARG A 119 -6.84 1.12 23.73
C ARG A 119 -6.95 -0.19 24.50
N GLY A 120 -6.69 -1.32 23.86
CA GLY A 120 -6.66 -2.64 24.51
C GLY A 120 -5.57 -2.73 25.60
N ARG A 121 -4.39 -2.15 25.37
CA ARG A 121 -3.30 -2.12 26.37
C ARG A 121 -3.58 -1.22 27.58
N THR A 122 -4.41 -0.19 27.43
CA THR A 122 -4.78 0.69 28.56
C THR A 122 -5.80 0.06 29.52
N GLN A 123 -6.53 -0.97 29.08
CA GLN A 123 -7.51 -1.67 29.94
C GLN A 123 -6.92 -2.84 30.74
N VAL A 124 -5.75 -3.38 30.37
CA VAL A 124 -5.15 -4.57 31.00
C VAL A 124 -4.08 -4.20 32.04
N GLN A 125 -4.26 -3.10 32.78
CA GLN A 125 -3.43 -2.81 33.95
C GLN A 125 -4.27 -2.98 35.22
N PRO A 126 -4.34 -4.19 35.81
CA PRO A 126 -4.82 -4.34 37.18
C PRO A 126 -3.79 -3.71 38.12
N ALA A 127 -4.27 -2.94 39.08
CA ALA A 127 -3.48 -2.43 40.19
C ALA A 127 -2.96 -3.60 41.03
N THR A 128 -1.64 -3.75 41.14
CA THR A 128 -0.89 -4.23 42.32
C THR A 128 0.56 -3.83 42.19
#